data_AF-A0A7Y0FV72-F1
#
_entry.id   AF-A0A7Y0FV72-F1
#
_cell.length_a   1.000
_cell.length_b   1.000
_cell.length_c   1.000
_cell.angle_alpha   90.00
_cell.angle_beta   90.00
_cell.angle_gamma   90.00
#
_symmetry.space_group_name_H-M   'P 1'
#
loop_
_entity.id
_entity.type
_entity.pdbx_description
1 polymer ?
#
loop_
_entity_poly.entity_id
_entity_poly.type
_entity_poly.pdbx_seq_one_letter_code
_entity_poly.pdbx_strand_id
1 'polypeptide(L)'
;MPRTLYSLCGADSARPFSPHCWKAVMSLRHKGLDFSEVPLPFTEIPKVENGATRLVPLLRDGEHRVADSFAIALYLEETYPDRPSLFRGEGGKALSRFVEGYSQMVLHTAITRIALLDIHGMLAPADQAYFRTNREGRFGKPLEEVAPDRAAEIAAFPAKLEPLRHMLKFQPFIGGDSPLFADYIPFGALQWLRITTGSVHLAEDDPARLWFERCLDLYEGRARAVA
;
A
#
# COMPACT_ATOMS: atom_id res chain seq x y z
N MET A 1 24.94 8.44 -0.08
CA MET A 1 24.63 7.22 -0.86
C MET A 1 23.20 7.31 -1.37
N PRO A 2 22.85 6.75 -2.54
CA PRO A 2 21.48 6.79 -3.01
C PRO A 2 20.56 5.97 -2.09
N ARG A 3 19.32 6.43 -1.89
CA ARG A 3 18.31 5.74 -1.09
C ARG A 3 17.87 4.47 -1.80
N THR A 4 17.68 3.40 -1.03
CA THR A 4 17.15 2.13 -1.55
C THR A 4 15.88 1.76 -0.79
N LEU A 5 14.79 1.54 -1.52
CA LEU A 5 13.54 1.03 -0.96
C LEU A 5 13.38 -0.43 -1.38
N TYR A 6 13.44 -1.34 -0.41
CA TYR A 6 13.06 -2.73 -0.63
C TYR A 6 11.54 -2.87 -0.58
N SER A 7 10.95 -3.39 -1.66
CA SER A 7 9.50 -3.56 -1.82
C SER A 7 9.12 -5.03 -2.08
N LEU A 8 7.83 -5.30 -2.30
CA LEU A 8 7.30 -6.65 -2.53
C LEU A 8 6.71 -6.76 -3.94
N CYS A 9 7.12 -7.78 -4.69
CA CYS A 9 6.54 -8.16 -5.97
C CYS A 9 6.10 -9.63 -5.99
N GLY A 10 5.39 -10.00 -7.06
CA GLY A 10 5.04 -11.39 -7.34
C GLY A 10 6.13 -12.07 -8.17
N ALA A 11 5.74 -12.99 -9.03
CA ALA A 11 6.63 -13.56 -10.04
C ALA A 11 7.19 -12.50 -11.00
N ASP A 12 6.41 -11.44 -11.26
CA ASP A 12 6.83 -10.29 -12.05
C ASP A 12 7.34 -9.15 -11.15
N SER A 13 8.64 -8.89 -11.21
CA SER A 13 9.29 -7.82 -10.43
C SER A 13 8.93 -6.42 -10.89
N ALA A 14 8.37 -6.25 -12.10
CA ALA A 14 7.88 -4.96 -12.58
C ALA A 14 6.53 -4.56 -11.94
N ARG A 15 5.88 -5.48 -11.21
CA ARG A 15 4.55 -5.30 -10.61
C ARG A 15 4.56 -5.36 -9.07
N PRO A 16 5.23 -4.43 -8.38
CA PRO A 16 5.21 -4.38 -6.92
C PRO A 16 3.80 -4.08 -6.41
N PHE A 17 3.27 -4.94 -5.53
CA PHE A 17 1.84 -4.90 -5.18
C PHE A 17 1.56 -4.59 -3.71
N SER A 18 2.57 -4.56 -2.83
CA SER A 18 2.32 -4.37 -1.39
C SER A 18 1.70 -3.01 -1.08
N PRO A 19 0.57 -2.96 -0.34
CA PRO A 19 -0.07 -1.70 0.03
C PRO A 19 0.82 -0.85 0.94
N HIS A 20 1.65 -1.49 1.77
CA HIS A 20 2.59 -0.79 2.65
C HIS A 20 3.78 -0.22 1.86
N CYS A 21 4.27 -0.93 0.84
CA CYS A 21 5.34 -0.43 0.00
C CYS A 21 4.89 0.78 -0.82
N TRP A 22 3.65 0.77 -1.33
CA TRP A 22 3.08 1.93 -2.02
C TRP A 22 3.00 3.18 -1.13
N LYS A 23 2.70 3.05 0.17
CA LYS A 23 2.79 4.19 1.10
C LYS A 23 4.19 4.79 1.13
N ALA A 24 5.24 3.97 1.18
CA ALA A 24 6.63 4.42 1.20
C ALA A 24 7.06 5.04 -0.15
N VAL A 25 6.70 4.40 -1.28
CA VAL A 25 6.95 4.93 -2.63
C VAL A 25 6.34 6.33 -2.78
N MET A 26 5.06 6.48 -2.42
CA MET A 26 4.38 7.77 -2.50
C MET A 26 4.98 8.81 -1.56
N SER A 27 5.47 8.40 -0.38
CA SER A 27 6.11 9.30 0.58
C SER A 27 7.47 9.83 0.09
N LEU A 28 8.30 8.95 -0.48
CA LEU A 28 9.59 9.34 -1.08
C LEU A 28 9.38 10.29 -2.26
N ARG A 29 8.40 9.99 -3.12
CA ARG A 29 8.03 10.84 -4.26
C ARG A 29 7.42 12.19 -3.82
N HIS A 30 6.56 12.20 -2.80
CA HIS A 30 6.03 13.43 -2.20
C HIS A 30 7.16 14.36 -1.74
N LYS A 31 8.19 13.80 -1.10
CA LYS A 31 9.37 14.54 -0.64
C LYS A 31 10.31 14.96 -1.79
N GLY A 32 10.04 14.51 -3.02
CA GLY A 32 10.91 14.77 -4.17
C GLY A 32 12.30 14.15 -4.01
N LEU A 33 12.38 12.98 -3.37
CA LEU A 33 13.64 12.29 -3.11
C LEU A 33 13.90 11.21 -4.14
N ASP A 34 15.11 11.20 -4.69
CA ASP A 34 15.58 10.11 -5.54
C ASP A 34 15.84 8.86 -4.70
N PHE A 35 15.40 7.71 -5.24
CA PHE A 35 15.62 6.40 -4.66
C PHE A 35 15.61 5.31 -5.73
N SER A 36 16.28 4.20 -5.45
CA SER A 36 16.17 2.95 -6.20
C SER A 36 15.17 2.03 -5.51
N GLU A 37 14.20 1.51 -6.25
CA GLU A 37 13.28 0.49 -5.74
C GLU A 37 13.85 -0.90 -6.05
N VAL A 38 13.86 -1.79 -5.05
CA VAL A 38 14.27 -3.19 -5.18
C VAL A 38 13.08 -4.07 -4.81
N PRO A 39 12.26 -4.48 -5.78
CA PRO A 39 11.14 -5.39 -5.55
C PRO A 39 11.65 -6.80 -5.27
N LEU A 40 11.12 -7.43 -4.22
CA LEU A 40 11.52 -8.76 -3.76
C LEU A 40 10.32 -9.71 -3.72
N PRO A 41 10.52 -11.00 -4.04
CA PRO A 41 9.59 -12.04 -3.63
C PRO A 41 9.65 -12.25 -2.08
N PHE A 42 8.60 -12.80 -1.49
CA PHE A 42 8.45 -13.02 -0.05
C PHE A 42 9.64 -13.78 0.56
N THR A 43 10.08 -14.85 -0.10
CA THR A 43 11.15 -15.74 0.40
C THR A 43 12.54 -15.10 0.39
N GLU A 44 12.74 -14.00 -0.34
CA GLU A 44 14.02 -13.26 -0.39
C GLU A 44 14.10 -12.12 0.64
N ILE A 45 12.96 -11.67 1.20
CA ILE A 45 12.94 -10.57 2.19
C ILE A 45 13.87 -10.84 3.38
N PRO A 46 13.89 -12.02 4.02
CA PRO A 46 14.75 -12.25 5.19
C PRO A 46 16.25 -12.27 4.88
N LYS A 47 16.65 -12.19 3.61
CA LYS A 47 18.06 -12.21 3.18
C LYS A 47 18.64 -10.82 2.96
N VAL A 48 17.81 -9.80 2.79
CA VAL A 48 18.30 -8.46 2.46
C VAL A 48 18.91 -7.76 3.67
N GLU A 49 19.90 -6.91 3.41
CA GLU A 49 20.55 -6.09 4.45
C GLU A 49 21.04 -6.92 5.65
N ASN A 50 21.57 -8.12 5.40
CA ASN A 50 22.01 -9.09 6.42
C ASN A 50 20.88 -9.54 7.36
N GLY A 51 19.67 -9.68 6.83
CA GLY A 51 18.50 -10.11 7.60
C GLY A 51 17.92 -9.01 8.50
N ALA A 52 18.07 -7.75 8.12
CA ALA A 52 17.60 -6.60 8.89
C ALA A 52 16.07 -6.58 9.09
N THR A 53 15.32 -7.28 8.24
CA THR A 53 13.86 -7.31 8.31
C THR A 53 13.29 -8.65 7.85
N ARG A 54 12.07 -8.96 8.30
CA ARG A 54 11.24 -10.05 7.78
C ARG A 54 10.06 -9.55 6.95
N LEU A 55 9.87 -8.23 6.89
CA LEU A 55 8.76 -7.56 6.23
C LEU A 55 9.26 -6.35 5.43
N VAL A 56 8.51 -5.95 4.41
CA VAL A 56 8.76 -4.75 3.61
C VAL A 56 7.54 -3.83 3.68
N PRO A 57 7.70 -2.49 3.57
CA PRO A 57 8.89 -1.79 3.09
C PRO A 57 10.05 -1.73 4.11
N LEU A 58 11.27 -1.71 3.58
CA LEU A 58 12.49 -1.31 4.30
C LEU A 58 13.19 -0.23 3.47
N LEU A 59 13.40 0.95 4.08
CA LEU A 59 14.19 2.02 3.50
C LEU A 59 15.62 1.95 4.03
N ARG A 60 16.60 1.97 3.13
CA ARG A 60 18.00 2.28 3.43
C ARG A 60 18.32 3.69 2.94
N ASP A 61 18.73 4.55 3.85
CA ASP A 61 19.13 5.92 3.58
C ASP A 61 20.52 6.18 4.18
N GLY A 62 21.55 6.05 3.33
CA GLY A 62 22.94 5.97 3.81
C GLY A 62 23.14 4.76 4.73
N GLU A 63 23.50 5.06 5.99
CA GLU A 63 23.69 4.07 7.05
C GLU A 63 22.39 3.75 7.82
N HIS A 64 21.34 4.58 7.67
CA HIS A 64 20.08 4.38 8.36
C HIS A 64 19.21 3.33 7.66
N ARG A 65 18.58 2.47 8.46
CA ARG A 65 17.62 1.45 8.01
C ARG A 65 16.32 1.63 8.77
N VAL A 66 15.23 1.87 8.05
CA VAL A 66 13.91 2.12 8.64
C VAL A 66 12.91 1.16 8.02
N ALA A 67 12.39 0.25 8.83
CA ALA A 67 11.29 -0.65 8.44
C ALA A 67 9.95 -0.06 8.91
N ASP A 68 8.85 -0.57 8.36
CA ASP A 68 7.47 -0.07 8.54
C ASP A 68 7.16 1.21 7.76
N SER A 69 6.06 1.21 7.02
CA SER A 69 5.69 2.32 6.14
C SER A 69 5.39 3.62 6.89
N PHE A 70 4.83 3.55 8.11
CA PHE A 70 4.52 4.73 8.90
C PHE A 70 5.80 5.30 9.53
N ALA A 71 6.65 4.42 10.07
CA ALA A 71 7.96 4.80 10.59
C ALA A 71 8.85 5.41 9.50
N ILE A 72 8.82 4.89 8.27
CA ILE A 72 9.48 5.51 7.11
C ILE A 72 8.94 6.91 6.87
N ALA A 73 7.63 7.12 6.87
CA ALA A 73 7.06 8.46 6.68
C ALA A 73 7.46 9.45 7.78
N LEU A 74 7.49 9.01 9.05
CA LEU A 74 7.99 9.83 10.17
C LEU A 74 9.47 10.17 10.01
N TYR A 75 10.30 9.18 9.69
CA TYR A 75 11.72 9.37 9.42
C TYR A 75 11.95 10.38 8.29
N LEU A 76 11.20 10.28 7.19
CA LEU A 76 11.31 11.21 6.07
C LEU A 76 10.84 12.62 6.44
N GLU A 77 9.82 12.74 7.29
CA GLU A 77 9.36 14.03 7.79
C GLU A 77 10.41 14.73 8.65
N GLU A 78 11.09 13.97 9.52
CA GLU A 78 12.11 14.49 10.44
C GLU A 78 13.46 14.76 9.75
N THR A 79 13.86 13.87 8.83
CA THR A 79 15.18 13.93 8.18
C THR A 79 15.22 14.95 7.04
N TYR A 80 14.07 15.20 6.40
CA TYR A 80 13.93 16.13 5.27
C TYR A 80 12.87 17.21 5.54
N PRO A 81 13.11 18.10 6.53
CA PRO A 81 12.16 19.15 6.88
C PRO A 81 12.11 20.29 5.84
N ASP A 82 13.12 20.40 4.98
CA ASP A 82 13.20 21.33 3.84
C ASP A 82 12.33 20.90 2.65
N ARG A 83 11.81 19.67 2.67
CA ARG A 83 10.95 19.08 1.62
C ARG A 83 9.48 19.14 2.01
N PRO A 84 8.54 19.06 1.04
CA PRO A 84 7.10 19.10 1.31
C PRO A 84 6.70 18.16 2.45
N SER A 85 5.89 18.67 3.38
CA SER A 85 5.55 17.94 4.61
C SER A 85 4.54 16.83 4.34
N LEU A 86 4.83 15.63 4.84
CA LEU A 86 3.95 14.47 4.76
C LEU A 86 2.76 14.55 5.71
N PHE A 87 2.80 15.42 6.72
CA PHE A 87 1.80 15.47 7.78
C PHE A 87 1.26 16.87 8.07
N ARG A 88 1.93 17.93 7.63
CA ARG A 88 1.62 19.34 7.95
C ARG A 88 1.44 19.60 9.45
N GLY A 89 2.32 19.00 10.26
CA GLY A 89 2.37 19.18 11.72
C GLY A 89 1.84 17.99 12.53
N GLU A 90 1.89 18.11 13.86
CA GLU A 90 1.58 17.03 14.80
C GLU A 90 0.13 16.53 14.71
N GLY A 91 -0.82 17.42 14.42
CA GLY A 91 -2.21 17.05 14.21
C GLY A 91 -2.39 16.06 13.05
N GLY A 92 -1.73 16.31 11.92
CA GLY A 92 -1.80 15.39 10.77
C GLY A 92 -1.05 14.08 11.00
N LYS A 93 0.04 14.08 11.80
CA LYS A 93 0.69 12.84 12.26
C LYS A 93 -0.27 11.98 13.08
N ALA A 94 -0.93 12.58 14.07
CA ALA A 94 -1.87 11.89 14.94
C ALA A 94 -3.09 11.36 14.18
N LEU A 95 -3.71 12.20 13.33
CA LEU A 95 -4.87 11.80 12.53
C LEU A 95 -4.54 10.72 11.50
N SER A 96 -3.31 10.69 10.97
CA SER A 96 -2.86 9.63 10.07
C SER A 96 -2.89 8.24 10.72
N ARG A 97 -2.74 8.13 12.06
CA ARG A 97 -2.92 6.85 12.77
C ARG A 97 -4.36 6.38 12.77
N PHE A 98 -5.33 7.29 12.86
CA PHE A 98 -6.74 6.92 12.72
C PHE A 98 -7.05 6.42 11.30
N VAL A 99 -6.52 7.11 10.27
CA VAL A 99 -6.66 6.68 8.87
C VAL A 99 -5.98 5.33 8.61
N GLU A 100 -4.83 5.09 9.24
CA GLU A 100 -4.17 3.78 9.25
C GLU A 100 -5.06 2.70 9.84
N GLY A 101 -5.66 2.94 11.01
CA GLY A 101 -6.59 2.01 11.65
C GLY A 101 -7.79 1.70 10.75
N TYR A 102 -8.43 2.72 10.17
CA TYR A 102 -9.50 2.56 9.19
C TYR A 102 -9.06 1.66 8.02
N SER A 103 -7.92 1.97 7.40
CA SER A 103 -7.42 1.20 6.26
C SER A 103 -7.10 -0.25 6.63
N GLN A 104 -6.42 -0.49 7.75
CA GLN A 104 -6.05 -1.86 8.18
C GLN A 104 -7.26 -2.70 8.57
N MET A 105 -8.20 -2.12 9.33
CA MET A 105 -9.32 -2.87 9.90
C MET A 105 -10.49 -3.04 8.94
N VAL A 106 -10.67 -2.09 8.01
CA VAL A 106 -11.82 -2.06 7.11
C VAL A 106 -11.43 -2.39 5.66
N LEU A 107 -10.42 -1.70 5.10
CA LEU A 107 -10.07 -1.88 3.69
C LEU A 107 -9.25 -3.15 3.47
N HIS A 108 -8.17 -3.35 4.24
CA HIS A 108 -7.30 -4.52 4.06
C HIS A 108 -8.02 -5.83 4.38
N THR A 109 -8.94 -5.84 5.36
CA THR A 109 -9.72 -7.04 5.69
C THR A 109 -10.65 -7.45 4.54
N ALA A 110 -11.34 -6.49 3.92
CA ALA A 110 -12.18 -6.75 2.74
C ALA A 110 -11.33 -7.13 1.51
N ILE A 111 -10.27 -6.37 1.22
CA ILE A 111 -9.39 -6.63 0.08
C ILE A 111 -8.72 -8.01 0.20
N THR A 112 -8.31 -8.41 1.41
CA THR A 112 -7.75 -9.75 1.62
C THR A 112 -8.73 -10.82 1.17
N ARG A 113 -10.03 -10.70 1.50
CA ARG A 113 -11.06 -11.66 1.08
C ARG A 113 -11.29 -11.66 -0.43
N ILE A 114 -11.19 -10.49 -1.06
CA ILE A 114 -11.39 -10.35 -2.51
C ILE A 114 -10.19 -10.89 -3.31
N ALA A 115 -8.97 -10.62 -2.85
CA ALA A 115 -7.75 -10.79 -3.64
C ALA A 115 -6.89 -12.00 -3.22
N LEU A 116 -7.26 -12.76 -2.19
CA LEU A 116 -6.39 -13.80 -1.60
C LEU A 116 -5.86 -14.80 -2.63
N LEU A 117 -6.76 -15.33 -3.46
CA LEU A 117 -6.42 -16.32 -4.48
C LEU A 117 -5.69 -15.70 -5.67
N ASP A 118 -6.02 -14.45 -6.05
CA ASP A 118 -5.29 -13.74 -7.11
C ASP A 118 -3.85 -13.44 -6.69
N ILE A 119 -3.65 -13.03 -5.42
CA ILE A 119 -2.33 -12.83 -4.84
C ILE A 119 -1.55 -14.13 -4.92
N HIS A 120 -2.09 -15.25 -4.42
CA HIS A 120 -1.42 -16.55 -4.52
C HIS A 120 -1.10 -16.89 -5.99
N GLY A 121 -2.04 -16.69 -6.90
CA GLY A 121 -1.88 -16.98 -8.32
C GLY A 121 -0.74 -16.21 -9.00
N MET A 122 -0.46 -14.98 -8.57
CA MET A 122 0.60 -14.16 -9.17
C MET A 122 2.00 -14.36 -8.57
N LEU A 123 2.16 -15.20 -7.54
CA LEU A 123 3.47 -15.47 -6.93
C LEU A 123 4.26 -16.53 -7.71
N ALA A 124 5.59 -16.48 -7.58
CA ALA A 124 6.46 -17.56 -8.05
C ALA A 124 6.24 -18.85 -7.20
N PRO A 125 6.56 -20.06 -7.71
CA PRO A 125 6.22 -21.31 -7.03
C PRO A 125 6.71 -21.43 -5.57
N ALA A 126 7.92 -20.96 -5.27
CA ALA A 126 8.45 -20.97 -3.89
C ALA A 126 7.63 -20.08 -2.94
N ASP A 127 7.23 -18.92 -3.45
CA ASP A 127 6.41 -17.96 -2.71
C ASP A 127 4.95 -18.40 -2.59
N GLN A 128 4.41 -19.14 -3.57
CA GLN A 128 3.09 -19.77 -3.45
C GLN A 128 3.04 -20.74 -2.28
N ALA A 129 4.02 -21.64 -2.18
CA ALA A 129 4.12 -22.60 -1.09
C ALA A 129 4.27 -21.91 0.27
N TYR A 130 5.14 -20.91 0.36
CA TYR A 130 5.32 -20.09 1.56
C TYR A 130 4.02 -19.36 1.95
N PHE A 131 3.39 -18.68 0.98
CA PHE A 131 2.19 -17.88 1.20
C PHE A 131 1.02 -18.74 1.65
N ARG A 132 0.76 -19.86 0.97
CA ARG A 132 -0.32 -20.80 1.34
C ARG A 132 -0.14 -21.29 2.78
N THR A 133 1.04 -21.84 3.10
CA THR A 133 1.36 -22.31 4.45
C THR A 133 1.11 -21.24 5.50
N ASN A 134 1.60 -20.02 5.26
CA ASN A 134 1.47 -18.92 6.20
C ASN A 134 0.01 -18.43 6.36
N ARG A 135 -0.72 -18.28 5.26
CA ARG A 135 -2.09 -17.74 5.28
C ARG A 135 -3.11 -18.76 5.78
N GLU A 136 -3.01 -20.03 5.38
CA GLU A 136 -3.88 -21.08 5.91
C GLU A 136 -3.65 -21.29 7.41
N GLY A 137 -2.40 -21.22 7.88
CA GLY A 137 -2.10 -21.24 9.32
C GLY A 137 -2.72 -20.06 10.08
N ARG A 138 -2.75 -18.86 9.47
CA ARG A 138 -3.40 -17.67 10.05
C ARG A 138 -4.93 -17.77 10.04
N PHE A 139 -5.54 -18.32 9.00
CA PHE A 139 -6.99 -18.40 8.85
C PHE A 139 -7.61 -19.67 9.43
N GLY A 140 -6.80 -20.69 9.70
CA GLY A 140 -7.24 -22.00 10.19
C GLY A 140 -8.03 -22.82 9.18
N LYS A 141 -7.91 -22.51 7.88
CA LYS A 141 -8.66 -23.16 6.79
C LYS A 141 -7.94 -22.99 5.44
N PRO A 142 -8.27 -23.81 4.41
CA PRO A 142 -7.75 -23.65 3.05
C PRO A 142 -8.03 -22.25 2.48
N LEU A 143 -7.15 -21.73 1.61
CA LEU A 143 -7.32 -20.39 1.02
C LEU A 143 -8.68 -20.22 0.32
N GLU A 144 -9.12 -21.28 -0.35
CA GLU A 144 -10.37 -21.37 -1.09
C GLU A 144 -11.61 -21.21 -0.19
N GLU A 145 -11.49 -21.49 1.12
CA GLU A 145 -12.57 -21.39 2.11
C GLU A 145 -12.54 -20.07 2.91
N VAL A 146 -11.52 -19.22 2.72
CA VAL A 146 -11.40 -17.93 3.44
C VAL A 146 -12.46 -16.94 3.00
N ALA A 147 -12.81 -16.95 1.71
CA ALA A 147 -13.84 -16.09 1.12
C ALA A 147 -14.60 -16.89 0.03
N PRO A 148 -15.48 -17.83 0.43
CA PRO A 148 -16.15 -18.71 -0.51
C PRO A 148 -17.09 -17.96 -1.47
N ASP A 149 -17.56 -16.77 -1.06
CA ASP A 149 -18.35 -15.87 -1.91
C ASP A 149 -17.60 -14.55 -2.17
N ARG A 150 -16.60 -14.64 -3.04
CA ARG A 150 -15.83 -13.48 -3.51
C ARG A 150 -16.73 -12.41 -4.16
N ALA A 151 -17.80 -12.81 -4.85
CA ALA A 151 -18.70 -11.89 -5.55
C ALA A 151 -19.48 -11.02 -4.55
N ALA A 152 -19.97 -11.60 -3.46
CA ALA A 152 -20.61 -10.84 -2.39
C ALA A 152 -19.64 -9.88 -1.69
N GLU A 153 -18.39 -10.30 -1.44
CA GLU A 153 -17.36 -9.41 -0.85
C GLU A 153 -17.04 -8.23 -1.79
N ILE A 154 -16.95 -8.47 -3.10
CA ILE A 154 -16.81 -7.42 -4.12
C ILE A 154 -18.01 -6.47 -4.10
N ALA A 155 -19.24 -7.00 -4.08
CA ALA A 155 -20.46 -6.18 -4.06
C ALA A 155 -20.60 -5.34 -2.79
N ALA A 156 -20.09 -5.83 -1.66
CA ALA A 156 -20.09 -5.12 -0.37
C ALA A 156 -18.93 -4.12 -0.21
N PHE A 157 -17.87 -4.23 -1.02
CA PHE A 157 -16.67 -3.40 -0.92
C PHE A 157 -16.94 -1.88 -1.04
N PRO A 158 -17.77 -1.38 -1.98
CA PRO A 158 -18.03 0.04 -2.11
C PRO A 158 -18.49 0.72 -0.82
N ALA A 159 -19.31 0.05 0.00
CA ALA A 159 -19.81 0.61 1.26
C ALA A 159 -18.68 0.91 2.26
N LYS A 160 -17.53 0.23 2.15
CA LYS A 160 -16.36 0.45 3.02
C LYS A 160 -15.68 1.79 2.77
N LEU A 161 -15.92 2.42 1.61
CA LEU A 161 -15.35 3.71 1.22
C LEU A 161 -16.26 4.90 1.53
N GLU A 162 -17.38 4.69 2.22
CA GLU A 162 -18.30 5.78 2.55
C GLU A 162 -17.66 6.92 3.38
N PRO A 163 -16.77 6.66 4.35
CA PRO A 163 -16.05 7.74 5.04
C PRO A 163 -15.20 8.59 4.07
N LEU A 164 -14.58 7.97 3.07
CA LEU A 164 -13.80 8.67 2.05
C LEU A 164 -14.74 9.51 1.16
N ARG A 165 -15.86 8.95 0.69
CA ARG A 165 -16.85 9.70 -0.11
C ARG A 165 -17.44 10.88 0.65
N HIS A 166 -17.70 10.71 1.94
CA HIS A 166 -18.16 11.80 2.79
C HIS A 166 -17.13 12.93 2.85
N MET A 167 -15.85 12.62 3.09
CA MET A 167 -14.75 13.58 3.11
C MET A 167 -14.61 14.32 1.77
N LEU A 168 -14.75 13.60 0.64
CA LEU A 168 -14.64 14.16 -0.71
C LEU A 168 -15.70 15.21 -1.07
N LYS A 169 -16.76 15.36 -0.26
CA LYS A 169 -17.73 16.46 -0.40
C LYS A 169 -17.15 17.82 0.01
N PHE A 170 -16.06 17.82 0.78
CA PHE A 170 -15.48 19.01 1.38
C PHE A 170 -14.12 19.38 0.77
N GLN A 171 -13.34 18.39 0.33
CA GLN A 171 -11.96 18.59 -0.10
C GLN A 171 -11.48 17.49 -1.05
N PRO A 172 -10.48 17.76 -1.92
CA PRO A 172 -10.06 16.81 -2.95
C PRO A 172 -9.16 15.68 -2.44
N PHE A 173 -8.52 15.82 -1.27
CA PHE A 173 -7.64 14.85 -0.63
C PHE A 173 -7.91 14.81 0.89
N ILE A 174 -7.53 13.73 1.58
CA ILE A 174 -7.55 13.67 3.05
C ILE A 174 -6.67 14.79 3.62
N GLY A 175 -5.56 15.10 2.95
CA GLY A 175 -4.68 16.23 3.27
C GLY A 175 -5.23 17.64 3.01
N GLY A 176 -6.47 17.79 2.55
CA GLY A 176 -7.06 19.06 2.13
C GLY A 176 -6.87 19.29 0.63
N ASP A 177 -6.25 20.41 0.25
CA ASP A 177 -6.03 20.78 -1.16
C ASP A 177 -4.96 19.91 -1.87
N SER A 178 -4.08 19.28 -1.11
CA SER A 178 -2.98 18.44 -1.61
C SER A 178 -2.88 17.15 -0.79
N PRO A 179 -2.40 16.03 -1.36
CA PRO A 179 -2.30 14.78 -0.62
C PRO A 179 -1.25 14.86 0.49
N LEU A 180 -1.54 14.20 1.61
CA LEU A 180 -0.60 13.92 2.69
C LEU A 180 -0.35 12.42 2.82
N PHE A 181 0.48 12.00 3.78
CA PHE A 181 0.66 10.58 4.09
C PHE A 181 -0.67 9.88 4.36
N ALA A 182 -1.63 10.59 4.97
CA ALA A 182 -2.98 10.09 5.20
C ALA A 182 -3.70 9.65 3.92
N ASP A 183 -3.44 10.27 2.76
CA ASP A 183 -3.97 9.84 1.47
C ASP A 183 -3.31 8.56 0.97
N TYR A 184 -2.01 8.42 1.18
CA TYR A 184 -1.23 7.27 0.70
C TYR A 184 -1.63 5.96 1.39
N ILE A 185 -2.23 6.06 2.58
CA ILE A 185 -2.69 4.91 3.35
C ILE A 185 -3.84 4.13 2.68
N PRO A 186 -5.03 4.72 2.43
CA PRO A 186 -6.10 4.07 1.68
C PRO A 186 -5.74 3.91 0.20
N PHE A 187 -4.93 4.81 -0.37
CA PHE A 187 -4.44 4.66 -1.74
C PHE A 187 -3.64 3.37 -1.91
N GLY A 188 -2.70 3.08 -0.98
CA GLY A 188 -1.92 1.85 -1.02
C GLY A 188 -2.81 0.60 -0.98
N ALA A 189 -3.90 0.63 -0.20
CA ALA A 189 -4.87 -0.45 -0.17
C ALA A 189 -5.58 -0.64 -1.53
N LEU A 190 -6.09 0.44 -2.12
CA LEU A 190 -6.77 0.38 -3.43
C LEU A 190 -5.82 0.01 -4.57
N GLN A 191 -4.56 0.47 -4.53
CA GLN A 191 -3.54 0.10 -5.50
C GLN A 191 -3.17 -1.38 -5.39
N TRP A 192 -3.11 -1.92 -4.17
CA TRP A 192 -2.94 -3.36 -3.95
C TRP A 192 -4.09 -4.16 -4.57
N LEU A 193 -5.34 -3.74 -4.33
CA LEU A 193 -6.52 -4.36 -4.96
C LEU A 193 -6.42 -4.29 -6.50
N ARG A 194 -6.16 -3.11 -7.06
CA ARG A 194 -6.01 -2.90 -8.51
C ARG A 194 -4.96 -3.81 -9.14
N ILE A 195 -3.76 -3.89 -8.58
CA ILE A 195 -2.67 -4.69 -9.17
C ILE A 195 -2.98 -6.19 -9.07
N THR A 196 -3.58 -6.62 -7.96
CA THR A 196 -3.84 -8.05 -7.72
C THR A 196 -5.05 -8.57 -8.50
N THR A 197 -6.12 -7.79 -8.62
CA THR A 197 -7.37 -8.23 -9.26
C THR A 197 -7.63 -7.58 -10.63
N GLY A 198 -6.82 -6.59 -11.03
CA GLY A 198 -7.02 -5.79 -12.23
C GLY A 198 -8.07 -4.69 -12.10
N SER A 199 -8.69 -4.49 -10.93
CA SER A 199 -9.77 -3.53 -10.73
C SER A 199 -9.84 -3.02 -9.29
N VAL A 200 -10.42 -1.84 -9.07
CA VAL A 200 -10.81 -1.37 -7.72
C VAL A 200 -12.27 -1.69 -7.37
N HIS A 201 -13.01 -2.31 -8.30
CA HIS A 201 -14.42 -2.70 -8.13
C HIS A 201 -15.36 -1.54 -7.78
N LEU A 202 -15.15 -0.38 -8.42
CA LEU A 202 -15.99 0.82 -8.29
C LEU A 202 -16.48 1.29 -9.67
N ALA A 203 -17.67 1.90 -9.70
CA ALA A 203 -18.19 2.56 -10.90
C ALA A 203 -17.27 3.70 -11.37
N GLU A 204 -17.29 4.01 -12.66
CA GLU A 204 -16.40 5.02 -13.28
C GLU A 204 -16.60 6.42 -12.70
N ASP A 205 -17.83 6.75 -12.34
CA ASP A 205 -18.26 8.03 -11.76
C ASP A 205 -18.22 8.07 -10.23
N ASP A 206 -17.78 6.98 -9.56
CA ASP A 206 -17.70 6.93 -8.10
C ASP A 206 -16.66 7.97 -7.59
N PRO A 207 -17.02 8.89 -6.68
CA PRO A 207 -16.09 9.87 -6.14
C PRO A 207 -14.81 9.26 -5.56
N ALA A 208 -14.89 8.09 -4.91
CA ALA A 208 -13.72 7.40 -4.37
C ALA A 208 -12.82 6.87 -5.48
N ARG A 209 -13.37 6.41 -6.61
CA ARG A 209 -12.59 6.02 -7.79
C ARG A 209 -11.92 7.24 -8.41
N LEU A 210 -12.64 8.35 -8.58
CA LEU A 210 -12.07 9.59 -9.11
C LEU A 210 -10.94 10.13 -8.24
N TRP A 211 -11.06 10.05 -6.91
CA TRP A 211 -9.97 10.34 -5.99
C TRP A 211 -8.77 9.40 -6.19
N PHE A 212 -9.04 8.10 -6.35
CA PHE A 212 -7.99 7.11 -6.58
C PHE A 212 -7.25 7.37 -7.92
N GLU A 213 -7.96 7.70 -8.99
CA GLU A 213 -7.36 8.10 -10.28
C GLU A 213 -6.49 9.34 -10.13
N ARG A 214 -6.93 10.37 -9.40
CA ARG A 214 -6.09 11.53 -9.08
C ARG A 214 -4.80 11.12 -8.36
N CYS A 215 -4.88 10.18 -7.42
CA CYS A 215 -3.70 9.66 -6.73
C CYS A 215 -2.77 8.86 -7.65
N LEU A 216 -3.31 8.13 -8.64
CA LEU A 216 -2.51 7.42 -9.64
C LEU A 216 -1.69 8.35 -10.53
N ASP A 217 -2.20 9.55 -10.80
CA ASP A 217 -1.56 10.59 -11.63
C ASP A 217 -0.51 11.42 -10.89
N LEU A 218 -0.45 11.31 -9.56
CA LEU A 218 0.60 11.97 -8.78
C LEU A 218 1.98 11.47 -9.21
N TYR A 219 2.98 12.36 -9.12
CA TYR A 219 4.39 12.03 -9.27
C TYR A 219 4.70 11.35 -10.61
N GLU A 220 4.29 12.01 -11.70
CA GLU A 220 4.51 11.56 -13.09
C GLU A 220 3.82 10.22 -13.41
N GLY A 221 2.72 9.93 -12.73
CA GLY A 221 1.96 8.71 -12.99
C GLY A 221 2.68 7.42 -12.59
N ARG A 222 3.65 7.48 -11.65
CA ARG A 222 4.46 6.31 -11.28
C ARG A 222 3.60 5.12 -10.86
N ALA A 223 2.52 5.37 -10.12
CA ALA A 223 1.61 4.31 -9.71
C ALA A 223 0.70 3.82 -10.84
N ARG A 224 0.28 4.72 -11.74
CA ARG A 224 -0.48 4.35 -12.93
C ARG A 224 0.29 3.39 -13.83
N ALA A 225 1.59 3.63 -14.00
CA ALA A 225 2.49 2.84 -14.84
C ALA A 225 2.66 1.38 -14.39
N VAL A 226 2.31 1.07 -13.14
CA VAL A 226 2.25 -0.30 -12.62
C VAL A 226 0.80 -0.76 -12.71
N ALA A 227 0.50 -1.67 -13.64
CA ALA A 227 -0.81 -2.29 -13.84
C ALA A 227 -0.69 -3.80 -13.65
#